data_AF-A0AAD3CY29-F1
#
_entry.id   AF-A0AAD3CY29-F1
#
_cell.length_a   1.000
_cell.length_b   1.000
_cell.length_c   1.000
_cell.angle_alpha   90.00
_cell.angle_beta   90.00
_cell.angle_gamma   90.00
#
_symmetry.space_group_name_H-M   'P 1'
#
loop_
_entity.id
_entity.type
_entity.pdbx_description
1 polymer ?
#
loop_
_entity_poly.entity_id
_entity_poly.type
_entity_poly.pdbx_seq_one_letter_code
_entity_poly.pdbx_strand_id
1 'polypeptide(L)'
;MRQRVIPLGVAVTTLATSTFAFQCYSKPLASSCQKLLQHLSISNSASSITHNPSYTRTLTTSSLSMEVDKGYPGTAVERLKNVRARVATLSEADLSGDWEDVRRKILWAGGLKDLPDAIPGQGYTGHSFNDYNHVDLTTMTDGTSDNTNSGEVKQIAVGNFLGDGIRKASIPELGSGGSWSTCANGCHLDPPQDVAHIQFKSRIAFKLVWVPNANFDKFVLVDDDGKELARASPTGQLPHIRHRQMNYQLVQGSKYAIVVDELAKS
;
A
#
# COMPACT_ATOMS: atom_id res chain seq x y z
N MET A 1 13.87 -14.05 73.74
CA MET A 1 14.11 -15.26 72.91
C MET A 1 12.76 -15.74 72.38
N ARG A 2 12.42 -15.80 71.10
CA ARG A 2 13.13 -15.68 69.82
C ARG A 2 12.15 -15.04 68.82
N GLN A 3 12.58 -13.97 68.15
CA GLN A 3 11.92 -13.41 66.97
C GLN A 3 12.04 -14.41 65.81
N ARG A 4 10.95 -14.66 65.07
CA ARG A 4 11.01 -15.32 63.76
C ARG A 4 11.06 -14.24 62.69
N VAL A 5 12.22 -14.13 62.06
CA VAL A 5 12.49 -13.32 60.87
C VAL A 5 11.92 -14.07 59.66
N ILE A 6 11.07 -13.41 58.87
CA ILE A 6 10.59 -13.88 57.56
C ILE A 6 11.44 -13.15 56.51
N PRO A 7 12.13 -13.84 55.58
CA PRO A 7 12.90 -13.16 54.54
C PRO A 7 11.98 -12.70 53.41
N LEU A 8 12.12 -11.43 52.99
CA LEU A 8 11.60 -10.94 51.72
C LEU A 8 12.41 -11.56 50.57
N GLY A 9 11.79 -12.48 49.84
CA GLY A 9 12.28 -12.96 48.55
C GLY A 9 11.90 -11.98 47.45
N VAL A 10 12.90 -11.40 46.79
CA VAL A 10 12.75 -10.59 45.58
C VAL A 10 12.34 -11.50 44.42
N ALA A 11 11.11 -11.38 43.94
CA ALA A 11 10.65 -12.06 42.74
C ALA A 11 11.09 -11.25 41.51
N VAL A 12 12.18 -11.67 40.87
CA VAL A 12 12.54 -11.23 39.52
C VAL A 12 11.62 -11.96 38.54
N THR A 13 10.59 -11.28 38.05
CA THR A 13 9.72 -11.81 36.99
C THR A 13 10.42 -11.57 35.65
N THR A 14 11.11 -12.58 35.13
CA THR A 14 11.57 -12.62 33.75
C THR A 14 10.36 -12.76 32.83
N LEU A 15 9.99 -11.67 32.16
CA LEU A 15 9.05 -11.68 31.04
C LEU A 15 9.68 -12.46 29.89
N ALA A 16 9.24 -13.70 29.69
CA ALA A 16 9.52 -14.46 28.49
C ALA A 16 8.77 -13.79 27.33
N THR A 17 9.52 -13.14 26.44
CA THR A 17 9.03 -12.66 25.15
C THR A 17 8.68 -13.88 24.29
N SER A 18 7.39 -14.18 24.18
CA SER A 18 6.90 -15.18 23.23
C SER A 18 6.98 -14.59 21.82
N THR A 19 8.06 -14.90 21.12
CA THR A 19 8.21 -14.62 19.69
C THR A 19 7.29 -15.55 18.90
N PHE A 20 6.03 -15.15 18.71
CA PHE A 20 5.12 -15.84 17.80
C PHE A 20 5.39 -15.37 16.36
N ALA A 21 6.22 -16.13 15.65
CA ALA A 21 6.33 -16.02 14.20
C ALA A 21 5.03 -16.56 13.56
N PHE A 22 4.16 -15.66 13.07
CA PHE A 22 3.06 -16.07 12.20
C PHE A 22 3.58 -16.26 10.78
N GLN A 23 3.54 -17.52 10.36
CA GLN A 23 3.98 -18.00 9.07
C GLN A 23 3.02 -17.48 7.99
N CYS A 24 3.55 -16.72 7.03
CA CYS A 24 2.86 -16.46 5.77
C CYS A 24 2.58 -17.82 5.10
N TYR A 25 1.32 -18.14 4.87
CA TYR A 25 0.92 -19.32 4.11
C TYR A 25 1.26 -19.13 2.64
N SER A 26 2.52 -19.37 2.27
CA SER A 26 2.91 -19.72 0.90
C SER A 26 2.98 -21.25 0.82
N LYS A 27 1.96 -21.86 0.20
CA LYS A 27 2.00 -23.29 -0.16
C LYS A 27 3.15 -23.51 -1.15
N PRO A 28 4.04 -24.50 -0.96
CA PRO A 28 5.07 -24.82 -1.92
C PRO A 28 4.49 -25.70 -3.03
N LEU A 29 4.65 -25.29 -4.30
CA LEU A 29 4.44 -26.16 -5.45
C LEU A 29 5.80 -26.75 -5.87
N ALA A 30 5.90 -28.06 -5.71
CA ALA A 30 7.03 -28.85 -6.14
C ALA A 30 7.04 -29.02 -7.67
N SER A 31 8.24 -28.86 -8.23
CA SER A 31 8.88 -29.63 -9.32
C SER A 31 8.04 -30.19 -10.48
N SER A 32 8.53 -29.85 -11.69
CA SER A 32 8.65 -30.70 -12.89
C SER A 32 7.79 -30.30 -14.09
N CYS A 33 8.42 -29.66 -15.08
CA CYS A 33 8.56 -30.26 -16.41
C CYS A 33 9.50 -29.43 -17.29
N GLN A 34 10.59 -30.09 -17.71
CA GLN A 34 11.47 -29.69 -18.80
C GLN A 34 10.78 -29.82 -20.17
N LYS A 35 11.33 -29.08 -21.14
CA LYS A 35 11.22 -29.19 -22.62
C LYS A 35 10.00 -28.53 -23.28
N LEU A 36 10.24 -27.39 -23.94
CA LEU A 36 10.16 -27.32 -25.41
C LEU A 36 10.86 -26.05 -25.94
N LEU A 37 12.08 -26.22 -26.44
CA LEU A 37 12.70 -25.35 -27.43
C LEU A 37 12.61 -26.11 -28.75
N GLN A 38 11.92 -25.57 -29.77
CA GLN A 38 12.43 -25.55 -31.13
C GLN A 38 11.45 -24.93 -32.15
N HIS A 39 12.06 -24.16 -33.05
CA HIS A 39 11.66 -23.82 -34.42
C HIS A 39 10.43 -22.92 -34.62
N LEU A 40 10.69 -21.67 -35.06
CA LEU A 40 10.47 -21.27 -36.46
C LEU A 40 11.16 -19.92 -36.74
N SER A 41 12.26 -20.01 -37.47
CA SER A 41 12.84 -18.96 -38.32
C SER A 41 12.07 -18.90 -39.62
N ILE A 42 11.72 -17.72 -40.15
CA ILE A 42 11.58 -17.47 -41.60
C ILE A 42 11.69 -15.96 -41.90
N SER A 43 12.66 -15.68 -42.77
CA SER A 43 12.83 -14.62 -43.79
C SER A 43 12.66 -13.13 -43.48
N ASN A 44 13.79 -12.44 -43.57
CA ASN A 44 13.91 -11.08 -44.08
C ASN A 44 13.37 -10.97 -45.52
N SER A 45 12.66 -9.88 -45.83
CA SER A 45 12.47 -9.41 -47.19
C SER A 45 12.65 -7.89 -47.21
N ALA A 46 13.72 -7.47 -47.88
CA ALA A 46 14.01 -6.09 -48.18
C ALA A 46 13.03 -5.57 -49.23
N SER A 47 12.54 -4.35 -49.07
CA SER A 47 11.92 -3.58 -50.14
C SER A 47 12.26 -2.11 -49.94
N SER A 48 13.22 -1.67 -50.74
CA SER A 48 13.52 -0.27 -51.04
C SER A 48 12.31 0.35 -51.75
N ILE A 49 11.95 1.61 -51.43
CA ILE A 49 11.40 2.60 -52.37
C ILE A 49 11.32 3.98 -51.70
N THR A 50 12.12 4.89 -52.27
CA THR A 50 11.96 6.34 -52.50
C THR A 50 11.85 7.34 -51.34
N HIS A 51 12.86 8.21 -51.32
CA HIS A 51 12.85 9.60 -50.85
C HIS A 51 11.66 10.41 -51.37
N ASN A 52 11.06 11.22 -50.49
CA ASN A 52 10.61 12.58 -50.81
C ASN A 52 10.66 13.47 -49.55
N PRO A 53 10.80 14.80 -49.72
CA PRO A 53 11.59 15.63 -48.82
C PRO A 53 10.78 16.31 -47.70
N SER A 54 11.51 16.65 -46.64
CA SER A 54 11.32 17.82 -45.77
C SER A 54 9.88 18.16 -45.34
N TYR A 55 9.46 17.53 -44.25
CA TYR A 55 8.72 18.23 -43.21
C TYR A 55 9.55 18.16 -41.93
N THR A 56 10.40 19.16 -41.71
CA THR A 56 11.01 19.41 -40.41
C THR A 56 9.89 19.91 -39.50
N ARG A 57 9.04 18.99 -39.06
CA ARG A 57 8.13 19.23 -37.94
C ARG A 57 9.05 19.26 -36.73
N THR A 58 9.37 20.46 -36.28
CA THR A 58 9.99 20.71 -34.97
C THR A 58 9.09 20.06 -33.93
N LEU A 59 9.37 18.80 -33.62
CA LEU A 59 8.90 18.15 -32.42
C LEU A 59 9.64 18.86 -31.29
N THR A 60 9.04 19.94 -30.81
CA THR A 60 9.25 20.36 -29.43
C THR A 60 8.75 19.21 -28.56
N THR A 61 9.59 18.20 -28.38
CA THR A 61 9.57 17.35 -27.19
C THR A 61 9.79 18.31 -26.04
N SER A 62 8.70 18.89 -25.55
CA SER A 62 8.63 19.40 -24.20
C SER A 62 9.02 18.22 -23.32
N SER A 63 10.31 18.19 -22.98
CA SER A 63 10.84 17.45 -21.86
C SER A 63 10.12 17.98 -20.62
N LEU A 64 8.89 17.51 -20.39
CA LEU A 64 8.22 17.64 -19.12
C LEU A 64 9.14 16.95 -18.12
N SER A 65 9.95 17.73 -17.44
CA SER A 65 10.77 17.25 -16.34
C SER A 65 9.81 16.61 -15.35
N MET A 66 9.83 15.28 -15.27
CA MET A 66 9.07 14.53 -14.28
C MET A 66 9.41 15.11 -12.91
N GLU A 67 8.41 15.61 -12.19
CA GLU A 67 8.60 16.12 -10.85
C GLU A 67 9.06 14.98 -9.94
N VAL A 68 10.18 15.19 -9.23
CA VAL A 68 10.77 14.19 -8.34
C VAL A 68 10.69 14.68 -6.91
N ASP A 69 10.11 13.88 -6.02
CA ASP A 69 10.22 14.08 -4.57
C ASP A 69 11.64 13.67 -4.13
N LYS A 70 12.43 14.62 -3.63
CA LYS A 70 13.82 14.38 -3.21
C LYS A 70 13.93 13.47 -1.99
N GLY A 71 12.95 13.47 -1.10
CA GLY A 71 12.92 12.60 0.08
C GLY A 71 12.47 11.18 -0.25
N TYR A 72 11.58 11.05 -1.25
CA TYR A 72 11.00 9.79 -1.68
C TYR A 72 11.02 9.69 -3.21
N PRO A 73 12.19 9.45 -3.82
CA PRO A 73 12.38 9.51 -5.28
C PRO A 73 11.63 8.43 -6.05
N GLY A 74 11.13 7.39 -5.38
CA GLY A 74 10.27 6.39 -6.00
C GLY A 74 8.81 6.83 -6.16
N THR A 75 8.43 8.00 -5.63
CA THR A 75 7.07 8.55 -5.74
C THR A 75 6.74 8.95 -7.17
N ALA A 76 5.64 8.44 -7.72
CA ALA A 76 5.01 9.00 -8.92
C ALA A 76 4.23 10.26 -8.55
N VAL A 77 4.90 11.42 -8.55
CA VAL A 77 4.36 12.67 -7.98
C VAL A 77 3.07 13.16 -8.66
N GLU A 78 3.01 13.10 -9.99
CA GLU A 78 1.79 13.43 -10.73
C GLU A 78 0.61 12.54 -10.29
N ARG A 79 0.85 11.23 -10.22
CA ARG A 79 -0.14 10.25 -9.78
C ARG A 79 -0.60 10.49 -8.35
N LEU A 80 0.33 10.80 -7.44
CA LEU A 80 0.00 11.17 -6.05
C LEU A 80 -0.94 12.37 -5.99
N LYS A 81 -0.64 13.43 -6.76
CA LYS A 81 -1.47 14.65 -6.81
C LYS A 81 -2.87 14.34 -7.34
N ASN A 82 -2.97 13.55 -8.41
CA ASN A 82 -4.25 13.20 -9.01
C ASN A 82 -5.08 12.27 -8.10
N VAL A 83 -4.44 11.35 -7.37
CA VAL A 83 -5.11 10.56 -6.31
C VAL A 83 -5.68 11.46 -5.23
N ARG A 84 -4.88 12.39 -4.68
CA ARG A 84 -5.35 13.32 -3.64
C ARG A 84 -6.49 14.21 -4.15
N ALA A 85 -6.43 14.64 -5.40
CA ALA A 85 -7.52 15.37 -6.05
C ALA A 85 -8.81 14.53 -6.12
N ARG A 86 -8.73 13.23 -6.43
CA ARG A 86 -9.91 12.33 -6.39
C ARG A 86 -10.46 12.14 -5.00
N VAL A 87 -9.60 11.91 -4.00
CA VAL A 87 -10.06 11.78 -2.61
C VAL A 87 -10.85 13.02 -2.18
N ALA A 88 -10.38 14.22 -2.55
CA ALA A 88 -11.08 15.46 -2.26
C ALA A 88 -12.45 15.62 -2.95
N THR A 89 -12.77 14.81 -3.98
CA THR A 89 -14.10 14.78 -4.60
C THR A 89 -15.09 13.88 -3.85
N LEU A 90 -14.62 13.03 -2.93
CA LEU A 90 -15.47 12.14 -2.16
C LEU A 90 -16.03 12.87 -0.94
N SER A 91 -17.35 13.00 -0.88
CA SER A 91 -18.03 13.54 0.31
C SER A 91 -18.10 12.50 1.43
N GLU A 92 -18.38 12.95 2.66
CA GLU A 92 -18.67 12.03 3.78
C GLU A 92 -19.86 11.10 3.47
N ALA A 93 -20.86 11.60 2.72
CA ALA A 93 -21.99 10.79 2.27
C ALA A 93 -21.58 9.72 1.26
N ASP A 94 -20.60 10.00 0.39
CA ASP A 94 -20.06 9.00 -0.53
C ASP A 94 -19.38 7.84 0.20
N LEU A 95 -18.82 8.12 1.37
CA LEU A 95 -17.98 7.21 2.15
C LEU A 95 -18.68 6.58 3.36
N SER A 96 -19.95 6.96 3.64
CA SER A 96 -20.74 6.44 4.78
C SER A 96 -21.82 5.42 4.37
N GLY A 97 -21.65 4.77 3.21
CA GLY A 97 -22.55 3.74 2.69
C GLY A 97 -22.19 2.32 3.15
N ASP A 98 -22.61 1.31 2.40
CA ASP A 98 -22.16 -0.08 2.59
C ASP A 98 -20.63 -0.17 2.36
N TRP A 99 -19.94 -0.90 3.23
CA TRP A 99 -18.48 -0.96 3.22
C TRP A 99 -17.88 -1.41 1.90
N GLU A 100 -18.48 -2.39 1.20
CA GLU A 100 -17.89 -2.87 -0.06
C GLU A 100 -18.00 -1.80 -1.16
N ASP A 101 -19.08 -1.02 -1.17
CA ASP A 101 -19.20 0.14 -2.06
C ASP A 101 -18.22 1.25 -1.69
N VAL A 102 -18.06 1.54 -0.40
CA VAL A 102 -17.10 2.52 0.11
C VAL A 102 -15.67 2.12 -0.26
N ARG A 103 -15.30 0.85 -0.06
CA ARG A 103 -13.99 0.31 -0.43
C ARG A 103 -13.73 0.44 -1.92
N ARG A 104 -14.72 0.14 -2.78
CA ARG A 104 -14.62 0.36 -4.23
C ARG A 104 -14.33 1.81 -4.59
N LYS A 105 -14.99 2.77 -3.92
CA LYS A 105 -14.73 4.21 -4.12
C LYS A 105 -13.33 4.61 -3.67
N ILE A 106 -12.85 4.07 -2.54
CA ILE A 106 -11.49 4.31 -2.04
C ILE A 106 -10.45 3.77 -3.02
N LEU A 107 -10.64 2.55 -3.54
CA LEU A 107 -9.77 1.97 -4.57
C LEU A 107 -9.74 2.83 -5.84
N TRP A 108 -10.90 3.21 -6.35
CA TRP A 108 -11.00 4.05 -7.55
C TRP A 108 -10.29 5.40 -7.36
N ALA A 109 -10.51 6.06 -6.21
CA ALA A 109 -9.83 7.30 -5.89
C ALA A 109 -8.31 7.11 -5.82
N GLY A 110 -7.88 5.96 -5.33
CA GLY A 110 -6.49 5.55 -5.31
C GLY A 110 -5.87 5.13 -6.65
N GLY A 111 -6.67 5.04 -7.71
CA GLY A 111 -6.19 4.53 -9.00
C GLY A 111 -5.98 3.02 -9.03
N LEU A 112 -6.76 2.28 -8.24
CA LEU A 112 -6.78 0.82 -8.23
C LEU A 112 -8.11 0.30 -8.77
N LYS A 113 -8.04 -0.76 -9.57
CA LYS A 113 -9.18 -1.58 -9.96
C LYS A 113 -9.60 -2.46 -8.79
N ASP A 114 -10.90 -2.70 -8.68
CA ASP A 114 -11.43 -3.71 -7.77
C ASP A 114 -11.31 -5.09 -8.42
N LEU A 115 -10.36 -5.89 -7.93
CA LEU A 115 -10.02 -7.22 -8.43
C LEU A 115 -10.01 -8.20 -7.24
N PRO A 116 -11.17 -8.41 -6.58
CA PRO A 116 -11.26 -9.23 -5.38
C PRO A 116 -11.05 -10.72 -5.64
N ASP A 117 -11.20 -11.17 -6.90
CA ASP A 117 -11.05 -12.58 -7.27
C ASP A 117 -9.77 -12.87 -8.06
N ALA A 118 -8.90 -11.86 -8.24
CA ALA A 118 -7.64 -12.05 -8.94
C ALA A 118 -6.69 -12.94 -8.13
N ILE A 119 -5.87 -13.72 -8.84
CA ILE A 119 -4.88 -14.60 -8.23
C ILE A 119 -3.79 -13.72 -7.56
N PRO A 120 -3.26 -14.11 -6.39
CA PRO A 120 -2.10 -13.42 -5.80
C PRO A 120 -0.96 -13.24 -6.82
N GLY A 121 -0.42 -12.01 -6.89
CA GLY A 121 0.57 -11.62 -7.92
C GLY A 121 -0.01 -11.18 -9.26
N GLN A 122 -1.32 -11.34 -9.49
CA GLN A 122 -2.02 -10.93 -10.71
C GLN A 122 -2.92 -9.69 -10.51
N GLY A 123 -2.59 -8.86 -9.51
CA GLY A 123 -3.33 -7.65 -9.19
C GLY A 123 -4.47 -7.84 -8.20
N TYR A 124 -4.41 -8.88 -7.36
CA TYR A 124 -5.37 -9.10 -6.27
C TYR A 124 -5.45 -7.89 -5.33
N THR A 125 -6.61 -7.21 -5.29
CA THR A 125 -6.89 -6.07 -4.40
C THR A 125 -7.92 -6.40 -3.32
N GLY A 126 -8.36 -7.66 -3.21
CA GLY A 126 -9.42 -8.06 -2.26
C GLY A 126 -9.10 -7.78 -0.78
N HIS A 127 -7.81 -7.81 -0.42
CA HIS A 127 -7.35 -7.47 0.94
C HIS A 127 -7.10 -5.99 1.19
N SER A 128 -7.02 -5.16 0.14
CA SER A 128 -6.76 -3.73 0.28
C SER A 128 -7.87 -3.08 1.11
N PHE A 129 -7.48 -2.44 2.21
CA PHE A 129 -8.34 -1.81 3.21
C PHE A 129 -9.27 -2.76 3.99
N ASN A 130 -9.21 -4.07 3.73
CA ASN A 130 -10.05 -5.09 4.37
C ASN A 130 -9.35 -5.80 5.54
N ASP A 131 -8.07 -5.54 5.76
CA ASP A 131 -7.32 -6.00 6.92
C ASP A 131 -6.62 -4.84 7.66
N TYR A 132 -5.86 -5.18 8.70
CA TYR A 132 -5.26 -4.18 9.56
C TYR A 132 -4.03 -3.50 8.97
N ASN A 133 -3.41 -4.11 7.97
CA ASN A 133 -2.05 -3.80 7.55
C ASN A 133 -1.97 -3.27 6.11
N HIS A 134 -2.77 -3.77 5.16
CA HIS A 134 -2.82 -3.29 3.77
C HIS A 134 -3.73 -2.07 3.66
N VAL A 135 -3.31 -0.98 4.28
CA VAL A 135 -4.12 0.23 4.48
C VAL A 135 -3.49 1.50 3.91
N ASP A 136 -2.28 1.38 3.39
CA ASP A 136 -1.60 2.47 2.70
C ASP A 136 -1.91 2.38 1.23
N LEU A 137 -2.20 3.52 0.61
CA LEU A 137 -2.18 3.63 -0.84
C LEU A 137 -0.93 4.39 -1.27
N THR A 138 -0.06 3.68 -1.98
CA THR A 138 1.22 4.17 -2.46
C THR A 138 1.17 4.39 -3.97
N THR A 139 1.82 5.45 -4.45
CA THR A 139 1.93 5.78 -5.88
C THR A 139 3.40 5.82 -6.29
N MET A 140 3.84 4.87 -7.10
CA MET A 140 5.25 4.65 -7.38
C MET A 140 5.57 4.75 -8.86
N THR A 141 6.79 5.19 -9.19
CA THR A 141 7.26 5.24 -10.58
C THR A 141 7.37 3.84 -11.18
N ASP A 142 7.37 3.75 -12.52
CA ASP A 142 7.45 2.46 -13.21
C ASP A 142 8.71 1.67 -12.86
N GLY A 143 9.86 2.35 -12.73
CA GLY A 143 11.13 1.72 -12.36
C GLY A 143 11.19 1.21 -10.91
N THR A 144 10.33 1.73 -10.03
CA THR A 144 10.23 1.31 -8.63
C THR A 144 9.16 0.22 -8.44
N SER A 145 8.21 0.09 -9.37
CA SER A 145 7.12 -0.89 -9.26
C SER A 145 7.64 -2.34 -9.30
N ASP A 146 8.80 -2.57 -9.92
CA ASP A 146 9.47 -3.88 -9.95
C ASP A 146 10.40 -4.14 -8.75
N ASN A 147 10.51 -3.21 -7.78
CA ASN A 147 11.37 -3.40 -6.62
C ASN A 147 10.94 -4.63 -5.82
N THR A 148 11.87 -5.57 -5.63
CA THR A 148 11.68 -6.72 -4.76
C THR A 148 12.08 -6.39 -3.32
N ASN A 149 11.36 -6.92 -2.33
CA ASN A 149 11.86 -6.88 -0.96
C ASN A 149 13.17 -7.70 -0.86
N SER A 150 14.27 -7.05 -0.50
CA SER A 150 15.59 -7.69 -0.30
C SER A 150 15.81 -8.20 1.14
N GLY A 151 14.73 -8.30 1.93
CA GLY A 151 14.77 -8.65 3.35
C GLY A 151 14.81 -7.45 4.30
N GLU A 152 14.78 -6.24 3.75
CA GLU A 152 14.79 -4.97 4.48
C GLU A 152 13.46 -4.72 5.20
N VAL A 153 12.34 -5.17 4.61
CA VAL A 153 11.03 -5.18 5.28
C VAL A 153 10.82 -6.53 5.96
N LYS A 154 10.89 -6.53 7.30
CA LYS A 154 10.61 -7.70 8.11
C LYS A 154 9.17 -8.17 7.87
N GLN A 155 8.95 -9.48 7.76
CA GLN A 155 7.65 -10.14 7.53
C GLN A 155 7.07 -10.09 6.10
N ILE A 156 7.78 -9.55 5.11
CA ILE A 156 7.40 -9.64 3.70
C ILE A 156 8.30 -10.66 2.99
N ALA A 157 7.72 -11.49 2.11
CA ALA A 157 8.48 -12.46 1.33
C ALA A 157 9.58 -11.77 0.51
N VAL A 158 10.83 -12.23 0.67
CA VAL A 158 11.96 -11.81 -0.14
C VAL A 158 11.68 -12.19 -1.60
N GLY A 159 11.88 -11.26 -2.54
CA GLY A 159 11.70 -11.53 -3.98
C GLY A 159 10.26 -11.49 -4.50
N ASN A 160 9.30 -10.88 -3.78
CA ASN A 160 7.94 -10.73 -4.30
C ASN A 160 7.90 -9.77 -5.51
N PHE A 161 7.60 -10.29 -6.71
CA PHE A 161 7.47 -9.52 -7.94
C PHE A 161 6.08 -8.87 -8.02
N LEU A 162 5.92 -7.74 -7.34
CA LEU A 162 4.65 -7.00 -7.31
C LEU A 162 4.38 -6.23 -8.61
N GLY A 163 5.39 -5.93 -9.42
CA GLY A 163 5.29 -5.04 -10.58
C GLY A 163 4.17 -5.38 -11.56
N ASP A 164 4.03 -6.65 -11.94
CA ASP A 164 2.95 -7.07 -12.85
C ASP A 164 1.57 -6.94 -12.21
N GLY A 165 1.44 -7.25 -10.93
CA GLY A 165 0.20 -7.06 -10.18
C GLY A 165 -0.18 -5.58 -10.09
N ILE A 166 0.81 -4.72 -9.80
CA ILE A 166 0.65 -3.27 -9.73
C ILE A 166 0.18 -2.72 -11.07
N ARG A 167 0.83 -3.08 -12.19
CA ARG A 167 0.43 -2.64 -13.54
C ARG A 167 -0.99 -3.08 -13.89
N LYS A 168 -1.34 -4.34 -13.57
CA LYS A 168 -2.67 -4.89 -13.87
C LYS A 168 -3.77 -4.21 -13.07
N ALA A 169 -3.53 -3.96 -11.78
CA ALA A 169 -4.50 -3.33 -10.90
C ALA A 169 -4.56 -1.80 -11.06
N SER A 170 -3.50 -1.15 -11.55
CA SER A 170 -3.48 0.30 -11.70
C SER A 170 -4.45 0.79 -12.77
N ILE A 171 -5.12 1.91 -12.48
CA ILE A 171 -5.91 2.67 -13.44
C ILE A 171 -4.97 3.71 -14.10
N PRO A 172 -4.81 3.70 -15.44
CA PRO A 172 -3.79 4.47 -16.13
C PRO A 172 -4.05 5.98 -16.17
N GLU A 173 -5.31 6.40 -16.01
CA GLU A 173 -5.76 7.79 -16.14
C GLU A 173 -5.21 8.76 -15.07
N LEU A 174 -4.55 8.24 -14.03
CA LEU A 174 -3.96 9.06 -12.97
C LEU A 174 -2.51 9.48 -13.24
N GLY A 175 -1.93 9.10 -14.38
CA GLY A 175 -0.55 9.43 -14.76
C GLY A 175 0.35 8.20 -14.82
N SER A 176 1.64 8.37 -15.14
CA SER A 176 2.61 7.27 -15.24
C SER A 176 2.83 6.53 -13.90
N GLY A 177 3.52 5.39 -13.92
CA GLY A 177 3.74 4.57 -12.73
C GLY A 177 2.50 3.78 -12.31
N GLY A 178 2.55 3.26 -11.08
CA GLY A 178 1.52 2.41 -10.50
C GLY A 178 0.94 2.94 -9.19
N SER A 179 -0.26 2.46 -8.85
CA SER A 179 -0.85 2.55 -7.53
C SER A 179 -0.86 1.17 -6.88
N TRP A 180 -0.68 1.08 -5.56
CA TRP A 180 -0.76 -0.18 -4.84
C TRP A 180 -1.13 0.00 -3.39
N SER A 181 -1.82 -0.99 -2.81
CA SER A 181 -2.06 -1.04 -1.38
C SER A 181 -0.92 -1.74 -0.65
N THR A 182 -0.23 -1.02 0.24
CA THR A 182 0.99 -1.51 0.90
C THR A 182 0.79 -1.74 2.40
N CYS A 183 1.63 -2.60 2.97
CA CYS A 183 1.64 -2.88 4.40
C CYS A 183 2.13 -1.67 5.21
N ALA A 184 1.40 -1.31 6.25
CA ALA A 184 1.67 -0.20 7.16
C ALA A 184 2.54 -0.58 8.38
N ASN A 185 2.98 -1.83 8.51
CA ASN A 185 3.80 -2.26 9.63
C ASN A 185 5.11 -1.44 9.71
N GLY A 186 5.42 -0.87 10.88
CA GLY A 186 6.55 0.05 11.06
C GLY A 186 6.26 1.52 10.76
N CYS A 187 5.01 1.88 10.39
CA CYS A 187 4.65 3.27 10.11
C CYS A 187 4.63 4.19 11.33
N HIS A 188 4.61 3.65 12.56
CA HIS A 188 4.66 4.45 13.80
C HIS A 188 6.05 4.97 14.15
N LEU A 189 7.09 4.50 13.46
CA LEU A 189 8.46 4.97 13.65
C LEU A 189 8.70 6.29 12.91
N ASP A 190 9.74 7.02 13.31
CA ASP A 190 10.19 8.25 12.65
C ASP A 190 11.67 8.14 12.25
N PRO A 191 12.01 8.10 10.94
CA PRO A 191 11.09 8.07 9.80
C PRO A 191 10.34 6.73 9.68
N PRO A 192 9.14 6.70 9.05
CA PRO A 192 8.35 5.49 8.86
C PRO A 192 9.15 4.36 8.19
N GLN A 193 8.97 3.13 8.68
CA GLN A 193 9.67 1.93 8.20
C GLN A 193 8.73 0.95 7.48
N ASP A 194 7.59 1.44 6.99
CA ASP A 194 6.62 0.64 6.26
C ASP A 194 7.04 0.36 4.80
N VAL A 195 6.26 -0.47 4.10
CA VAL A 195 6.60 -0.92 2.74
C VAL A 195 6.68 0.26 1.76
N ALA A 196 5.80 1.25 1.88
CA ALA A 196 5.79 2.41 0.99
C ALA A 196 7.12 3.17 1.05
N HIS A 197 7.53 3.48 2.27
CA HIS A 197 8.70 4.30 2.54
C HIS A 197 10.02 3.53 2.32
N ILE A 198 10.06 2.23 2.64
CA ILE A 198 11.30 1.43 2.58
C ILE A 198 11.51 0.77 1.23
N GLN A 199 10.56 -0.02 0.76
CA GLN A 199 10.71 -0.81 -0.48
C GLN A 199 10.54 0.07 -1.71
N PHE A 200 9.51 0.93 -1.71
CA PHE A 200 9.19 1.76 -2.86
C PHE A 200 9.80 3.15 -2.81
N LYS A 201 10.44 3.55 -1.68
CA LYS A 201 10.94 4.92 -1.49
C LYS A 201 9.91 5.94 -1.95
N SER A 202 8.64 5.70 -1.62
CA SER A 202 7.49 6.45 -2.10
C SER A 202 6.70 7.03 -0.93
N ARG A 203 6.15 8.22 -1.14
CA ARG A 203 5.11 8.79 -0.28
C ARG A 203 3.84 7.94 -0.34
N ILE A 204 3.08 7.98 0.74
CA ILE A 204 1.70 7.53 0.79
C ILE A 204 0.79 8.63 0.24
N ALA A 205 -0.06 8.28 -0.73
CA ALA A 205 -1.07 9.18 -1.25
C ALA A 205 -2.21 9.37 -0.21
N PHE A 206 -2.66 8.26 0.39
CA PHE A 206 -3.44 8.26 1.63
C PHE A 206 -3.30 6.94 2.41
N LYS A 207 -3.54 6.98 3.72
CA LYS A 207 -3.60 5.83 4.64
C LYS A 207 -4.98 5.79 5.30
N LEU A 208 -5.61 4.61 5.36
CA LEU A 208 -6.85 4.42 6.10
C LEU A 208 -6.55 4.10 7.56
N VAL A 209 -7.14 4.88 8.46
CA VAL A 209 -7.04 4.69 9.91
C VAL A 209 -8.43 4.63 10.53
N TRP A 210 -8.73 3.55 11.26
CA TRP A 210 -9.97 3.41 12.02
C TRP A 210 -9.91 4.21 13.32
N VAL A 211 -10.99 4.94 13.61
CA VAL A 211 -11.14 5.75 14.82
C VAL A 211 -11.39 4.85 16.02
N PRO A 212 -10.64 4.98 17.14
CA PRO A 212 -10.79 4.13 18.32
C PRO A 212 -11.98 4.56 19.20
N ASN A 213 -13.16 4.71 18.60
CA ASN A 213 -14.42 4.87 19.33
C ASN A 213 -14.92 3.51 19.85
N ALA A 214 -16.08 3.49 20.54
CA ALA A 214 -16.62 2.26 21.14
C ALA A 214 -16.79 1.09 20.15
N ASN A 215 -17.04 1.39 18.87
CA ASN A 215 -17.41 0.41 17.85
C ASN A 215 -16.35 0.23 16.75
N PHE A 216 -15.33 1.09 16.71
CA PHE A 216 -14.38 1.26 15.61
C PHE A 216 -15.06 1.50 14.24
N ASP A 217 -16.23 2.13 14.20
CA ASP A 217 -17.13 2.23 13.03
C ASP A 217 -16.96 3.52 12.20
N LYS A 218 -15.93 4.31 12.51
CA LYS A 218 -15.53 5.51 11.76
C LYS A 218 -14.09 5.35 11.28
N PHE A 219 -13.77 5.84 10.09
CA PHE A 219 -12.39 5.89 9.59
C PHE A 219 -12.04 7.28 9.09
N VAL A 220 -10.74 7.52 8.99
CA VAL A 220 -10.14 8.70 8.38
C VAL A 220 -9.14 8.25 7.32
N LEU A 221 -9.14 8.92 6.17
CA LEU A 221 -8.04 8.89 5.22
C LEU A 221 -7.10 10.04 5.56
N VAL A 222 -5.85 9.72 5.88
CA VAL A 222 -4.80 10.73 6.15
C VAL A 222 -3.73 10.69 5.07
N ASP A 223 -3.09 11.82 4.80
CA ASP A 223 -1.94 11.87 3.90
C ASP A 223 -0.64 11.40 4.56
N ASP A 224 0.47 11.42 3.81
CA ASP A 224 1.79 11.03 4.31
C ASP A 224 2.26 11.85 5.51
N ASP A 225 1.78 13.08 5.68
CA ASP A 225 2.11 13.95 6.82
C ASP A 225 1.16 13.75 8.01
N GLY A 226 0.16 12.87 7.88
CA GLY A 226 -0.87 12.63 8.89
C GLY A 226 -2.04 13.62 8.83
N LYS A 227 -2.17 14.43 7.77
CA LYS A 227 -3.27 15.39 7.63
C LYS A 227 -4.52 14.69 7.12
N GLU A 228 -5.68 15.05 7.67
CA GLU A 228 -6.98 14.56 7.21
C GLU A 228 -7.23 14.93 5.75
N LEU A 229 -7.63 13.94 4.95
CA LEU A 229 -8.10 14.10 3.58
C LEU A 229 -9.60 13.86 3.46
N ALA A 230 -10.12 12.86 4.18
CA ALA A 230 -11.53 12.52 4.23
C ALA A 230 -11.83 11.68 5.48
N ARG A 231 -13.10 11.62 5.90
CA ARG A 231 -13.57 10.75 6.98
C ARG A 231 -15.00 10.30 6.73
N ALA A 232 -15.39 9.19 7.34
CA ALA A 232 -16.75 8.67 7.24
C ALA A 232 -17.07 7.60 8.27
N SER A 233 -18.36 7.29 8.39
CA SER A 233 -18.91 6.21 9.21
C SER A 233 -19.63 5.19 8.33
N PRO A 234 -18.90 4.24 7.71
CA PRO A 234 -19.49 3.24 6.84
C PRO A 234 -20.38 2.27 7.63
N THR A 235 -21.22 1.55 6.89
CA THR A 235 -22.16 0.55 7.42
C THR A 235 -21.98 -0.78 6.70
N GLY A 236 -22.84 -1.77 6.99
CA GLY A 236 -22.78 -3.08 6.34
C GLY A 236 -21.69 -3.98 6.90
N GLN A 237 -21.04 -4.75 6.03
CA GLN A 237 -20.01 -5.72 6.43
C GLN A 237 -18.65 -5.04 6.57
N LEU A 238 -18.44 -4.36 7.70
CA LEU A 238 -17.15 -3.78 8.04
C LEU A 238 -16.08 -4.88 8.21
N PRO A 239 -14.79 -4.55 8.04
CA PRO A 239 -13.70 -5.44 8.44
C PRO A 239 -13.89 -5.89 9.89
N HIS A 240 -13.53 -7.14 10.19
CA HIS A 240 -13.70 -7.69 11.53
C HIS A 240 -13.10 -6.73 12.59
N ILE A 241 -13.79 -6.54 13.72
CA ILE A 241 -13.43 -5.51 14.72
C ILE A 241 -11.96 -5.58 15.15
N ARG A 242 -11.41 -6.79 15.27
CA ARG A 242 -9.99 -7.02 15.57
C ARG A 242 -9.05 -6.37 14.54
N HIS A 243 -9.37 -6.41 13.24
CA HIS A 243 -8.54 -5.76 12.21
C HIS A 243 -8.56 -4.24 12.35
N ARG A 244 -9.73 -3.67 12.65
CA ARG A 244 -9.89 -2.22 12.87
C ARG A 244 -9.14 -1.75 14.12
N GLN A 245 -9.20 -2.52 15.20
CA GLN A 245 -8.42 -2.29 16.42
C GLN A 245 -6.91 -2.38 16.17
N MET A 246 -6.45 -3.44 15.48
CA MET A 246 -5.04 -3.62 15.16
C MET A 246 -4.52 -2.53 14.20
N ASN A 247 -5.35 -2.04 13.28
CA ASN A 247 -5.00 -0.93 12.40
C ASN A 247 -4.69 0.34 13.20
N TYR A 248 -5.56 0.71 14.14
CA TYR A 248 -5.28 1.83 15.05
C TYR A 248 -4.03 1.58 15.90
N GLN A 249 -3.87 0.39 16.47
CA GLN A 249 -2.70 0.03 17.26
C GLN A 249 -1.38 0.17 16.47
N LEU A 250 -1.39 -0.09 15.17
CA LEU A 250 -0.19 0.09 14.32
C LEU A 250 0.26 1.54 14.19
N VAL A 251 -0.67 2.49 14.23
CA VAL A 251 -0.39 3.92 14.06
C VAL A 251 -0.31 4.68 15.37
N GLN A 252 -0.72 4.08 16.49
CA GLN A 252 -0.82 4.74 17.78
C GLN A 252 0.50 5.43 18.17
N GLY A 253 0.40 6.68 18.62
CA GLY A 253 1.56 7.49 19.02
C GLY A 253 2.37 8.07 17.85
N SER A 254 1.91 7.92 16.61
CA SER A 254 2.56 8.49 15.42
C SER A 254 1.78 9.67 14.83
N LYS A 255 2.35 10.32 13.81
CA LYS A 255 1.68 11.39 13.05
C LYS A 255 0.33 10.96 12.46
N TYR A 256 0.16 9.68 12.13
CA TYR A 256 -1.08 9.16 11.54
C TYR A 256 -2.21 8.97 12.57
N ALA A 257 -1.91 9.01 13.87
CA ALA A 257 -2.91 8.86 14.93
C ALA A 257 -3.56 10.19 15.36
N ILE A 258 -2.95 11.34 15.07
CA ILE A 258 -3.35 12.64 15.63
C ILE A 258 -4.84 12.94 15.39
N VAL A 259 -5.28 12.87 14.14
CA VAL A 259 -6.67 13.19 13.77
C VAL A 259 -7.66 12.18 14.39
N VAL A 260 -7.34 10.89 14.38
CA VAL A 260 -8.24 9.87 14.92
C VAL A 260 -8.32 9.93 16.44
N ASP A 261 -7.26 10.34 17.13
CA ASP A 261 -7.23 10.56 18.59
C ASP A 261 -8.10 11.75 19.00
N GLU A 262 -8.17 12.79 18.16
CA GLU A 262 -9.07 13.93 18.36
C GLU A 262 -10.54 13.51 18.19
N LEU A 263 -10.84 12.75 17.13
CA LEU A 263 -12.19 12.24 16.85
C LEU A 263 -12.68 11.21 17.86
N ALA A 264 -11.77 10.48 18.52
CA ALA A 264 -12.15 9.52 19.55
C ALA A 264 -12.63 10.19 20.85
N LYS A 265 -12.31 11.48 21.03
CA LYS A 265 -12.70 12.27 22.21
C LYS A 265 -14.01 13.04 22.01
N SER A 266 -14.48 13.19 20.77
CA SER A 266 -15.71 13.90 20.41
C SER A 266 -16.94 13.00 20.48
#